data_AF-A2Q575-F1
#
_entry.id   AF-A2Q575-F1
#
_cell.length_a   1.000
_cell.length_b   1.000
_cell.length_c   1.000
_cell.angle_alpha   90.00
_cell.angle_beta   90.00
_cell.angle_gamma   90.00
#
_symmetry.space_group_name_H-M   'P 1'
#
loop_
_entity.id
_entity.type
_entity.pdbx_description
1 polymer ?
#
loop_
_entity_poly.entity_id
_entity_poly.type
_entity_poly.pdbx_seq_one_letter_code
_entity_poly.pdbx_strand_id
1 'polypeptide(L)'
;MAKLNAVVLLFAFFILLTTTVNGDESSNTKVQVKYKHGKKYCDKGWECKGWSIYCCNLTITDYFQTYQFENLFSKRNTPIAHAVGFWDYHSFINAASLFEPLGFGTTGNKTTQMMEIAAFLGHVGSKTSCGYGVATGGPLAWGLCYNHEMSPAQTYCDDYYKLTYPCTPGAEYYGRGAIPIYWNYNYGAAGEALKVNLLDHPEYIEQNATLAFQAAIWKWMTPIKKSQPSAHDAFVGNWKPTKNDTMENRVPGFGATMNILYGEGVCGQGDVDSMNNIVSHYLYYLDLLGVGRERAGTHDVLTCAEQRPFNPNTKLAAS
;
A
#
# COMPACT_ATOMS: atom_id res chain seq x y z
N MET A 1 12.32 -36.88 79.13
CA MET A 1 13.50 -36.13 78.60
C MET A 1 13.70 -36.52 77.14
N ALA A 2 13.90 -35.52 76.26
CA ALA A 2 14.32 -35.57 74.85
C ALA A 2 13.41 -36.32 73.85
N LYS A 3 12.59 -35.60 73.04
CA LYS A 3 12.88 -35.05 71.68
C LYS A 3 13.22 -36.14 70.65
N LEU A 4 12.23 -36.61 69.88
CA LEU A 4 11.75 -36.10 68.57
C LEU A 4 12.78 -36.29 67.45
N ASN A 5 12.43 -37.11 66.45
CA ASN A 5 12.78 -36.84 65.05
C ASN A 5 11.71 -37.45 64.14
N ALA A 6 11.23 -36.60 63.22
CA ALA A 6 10.10 -36.81 62.34
C ALA A 6 10.51 -37.59 61.08
N VAL A 7 9.58 -38.39 60.56
CA VAL A 7 9.63 -38.96 59.21
C VAL A 7 8.55 -38.26 58.38
N VAL A 8 8.97 -37.55 57.34
CA VAL A 8 8.11 -36.85 56.39
C VAL A 8 7.86 -37.77 55.19
N LEU A 9 6.59 -38.10 54.94
CA LEU A 9 6.13 -38.78 53.72
C LEU A 9 5.68 -37.73 52.70
N LEU A 10 6.37 -37.68 51.55
CA LEU A 10 6.04 -36.85 50.41
C LEU A 10 4.98 -37.55 49.55
N PHE A 11 3.78 -36.98 49.47
CA PHE A 11 2.79 -37.32 48.43
C PHE A 11 2.91 -36.31 47.28
N ALA A 12 3.21 -36.78 46.08
CA ALA A 12 3.24 -35.98 44.87
C ALA A 12 1.82 -35.90 44.28
N PHE A 13 1.26 -34.69 44.19
CA PHE A 13 0.02 -34.41 43.46
C PHE A 13 0.37 -33.90 42.05
N PHE A 14 -0.03 -34.65 41.02
CA PHE A 14 0.00 -34.19 39.63
C PHE A 14 -1.17 -33.21 39.41
N ILE A 15 -0.86 -31.95 39.13
CA ILE A 15 -1.85 -30.95 38.69
C ILE A 15 -1.90 -31.00 37.16
N LEU A 16 -3.05 -31.42 36.63
CA LEU A 16 -3.38 -31.33 35.21
C LEU A 16 -3.64 -29.84 34.89
N LEU A 17 -2.69 -29.16 34.24
CA LEU A 17 -2.93 -27.82 33.69
C LEU A 17 -3.77 -27.98 32.41
N THR A 18 -5.06 -27.74 32.49
CA THR A 18 -5.90 -27.46 31.32
C THR A 18 -5.54 -26.07 30.81
N THR A 19 -4.80 -25.97 29.72
CA THR A 19 -4.61 -24.71 28.99
C THR A 19 -5.90 -24.39 28.24
N THR A 20 -6.71 -23.49 28.78
CA THR A 20 -7.74 -22.81 28.01
C THR A 20 -7.04 -21.88 27.02
N VAL A 21 -7.05 -22.25 25.75
CA VAL A 21 -6.68 -21.34 24.65
C VAL A 21 -7.83 -20.34 24.52
N ASN A 22 -7.69 -19.18 25.15
CA ASN A 22 -8.52 -18.03 24.83
C ASN A 22 -7.99 -17.44 23.53
N GLY A 23 -8.61 -17.82 22.41
CA GLY A 23 -8.62 -17.01 21.20
C GLY A 23 -9.57 -15.84 21.41
N ASP A 24 -9.01 -14.65 21.64
CA ASP A 24 -9.60 -13.35 21.34
C ASP A 24 -8.61 -12.26 21.79
N GLU A 25 -7.58 -12.02 20.98
CA GLU A 25 -6.87 -10.73 20.98
C GLU A 25 -7.53 -9.80 19.96
N SER A 26 -8.79 -9.48 20.22
CA SER A 26 -9.36 -8.22 19.74
C SER A 26 -8.64 -7.09 20.50
N SER A 27 -7.92 -6.23 19.78
CA SER A 27 -7.15 -5.14 20.39
C SER A 27 -8.08 -4.30 21.27
N ASN A 28 -7.87 -4.40 22.59
CA ASN A 28 -8.71 -3.76 23.61
C ASN A 28 -8.31 -2.28 23.80
N THR A 29 -7.96 -1.61 22.70
CA THR A 29 -7.49 -0.24 22.70
C THR A 29 -8.71 0.67 22.81
N LYS A 30 -9.00 1.15 24.03
CA LYS A 30 -10.13 2.07 24.28
C LYS A 30 -10.04 3.27 23.34
N VAL A 31 -10.98 3.34 22.39
CA VAL A 31 -11.08 4.47 21.44
C VAL A 31 -11.35 5.75 22.23
N GLN A 32 -10.43 6.70 22.13
CA GLN A 32 -10.60 8.00 22.74
C GLN A 32 -11.37 8.90 21.77
N VAL A 33 -12.32 9.69 22.27
CA VAL A 33 -13.18 10.54 21.45
C VAL A 33 -13.15 11.97 21.97
N LYS A 34 -13.02 12.93 21.05
CA LYS A 34 -13.06 14.37 21.32
C LYS A 34 -13.90 15.09 20.26
N TYR A 35 -14.59 16.14 20.67
CA TYR A 35 -15.31 17.03 19.75
C TYR A 35 -14.61 18.38 19.68
N LYS A 36 -14.40 18.90 18.46
CA LYS A 36 -13.85 20.25 18.21
C LYS A 36 -14.54 20.85 16.99
N HIS A 37 -15.11 22.06 17.14
CA HIS A 37 -15.84 22.77 16.07
C HIS A 37 -16.90 21.89 15.37
N GLY A 38 -17.68 21.13 16.13
CA GLY A 38 -18.73 20.25 15.58
C GLY A 38 -18.24 18.98 14.88
N LYS A 39 -16.92 18.77 14.78
CA LYS A 39 -16.32 17.55 14.22
C LYS A 39 -15.91 16.58 15.33
N LYS A 40 -16.18 15.30 15.13
CA LYS A 40 -15.74 14.19 15.97
C LYS A 40 -14.32 13.80 15.57
N TYR A 41 -13.42 13.74 16.53
CA TYR A 41 -12.05 13.26 16.41
C TYR A 41 -11.89 12.04 17.29
N CYS A 42 -11.20 11.04 16.79
CA CYS A 42 -10.94 9.81 17.52
C CYS A 42 -9.44 9.53 17.51
N ASP A 43 -8.99 8.79 18.50
CA ASP A 43 -7.64 8.22 18.60
C ASP A 43 -7.81 6.75 18.97
N LYS A 44 -7.28 5.84 18.13
CA LYS A 44 -7.36 4.38 18.30
C LYS A 44 -6.02 3.78 18.73
N GLY A 45 -5.18 4.56 19.42
CA GLY A 45 -3.92 4.10 19.98
C GLY A 45 -2.82 3.98 18.93
N TRP A 46 -2.22 2.80 18.80
CA TRP A 46 -1.03 2.65 17.95
C TRP A 46 -1.36 2.61 16.45
N GLU A 47 -2.50 2.04 16.09
CA GLU A 47 -2.87 1.80 14.69
C GLU A 47 -3.40 3.06 14.01
N CYS A 48 -4.23 3.85 14.69
CA CYS A 48 -4.66 5.17 14.20
C CYS A 48 -4.39 6.22 15.29
N LYS A 49 -3.11 6.60 15.36
CA LYS A 49 -2.56 7.47 16.40
C LYS A 49 -2.84 8.94 16.14
N GLY A 50 -3.26 9.65 17.18
CA GLY A 50 -3.50 11.07 17.15
C GLY A 50 -4.95 11.42 16.80
N TRP A 51 -5.35 12.64 17.17
CA TRP A 51 -6.71 13.12 16.99
C TRP A 51 -7.04 13.36 15.51
N SER A 52 -7.68 12.38 14.88
CA SER A 52 -8.11 12.47 13.49
C SER A 52 -9.61 12.20 13.32
N ILE A 53 -10.20 12.83 12.31
CA ILE A 53 -11.57 12.53 11.89
C ILE A 53 -11.66 11.14 11.25
N TYR A 54 -10.56 10.68 10.63
CA TYR A 54 -10.51 9.41 9.91
C TYR A 54 -10.42 8.22 10.87
N CYS A 55 -9.73 8.38 12.01
CA CYS A 55 -9.66 7.36 13.06
C CYS A 55 -11.01 7.07 13.75
N CYS A 56 -12.06 7.84 13.45
CA CYS A 56 -13.40 7.53 13.92
C CYS A 56 -14.10 6.43 13.11
N ASN A 57 -13.59 6.11 11.91
CA ASN A 57 -14.06 5.00 11.09
C ASN A 57 -13.34 3.70 11.48
N LEU A 58 -13.56 2.62 10.73
CA LEU A 58 -12.80 1.37 10.88
C LEU A 58 -11.34 1.59 10.50
N THR A 59 -10.41 0.97 11.23
CA THR A 59 -9.00 0.84 10.81
C THR A 59 -8.86 -0.31 9.83
N ILE A 60 -7.69 -0.47 9.21
CA ILE A 60 -7.50 -1.54 8.22
C ILE A 60 -7.60 -2.92 8.89
N THR A 61 -7.09 -3.09 10.11
CA THR A 61 -7.20 -4.38 10.81
C THR A 61 -8.64 -4.72 11.25
N ASP A 62 -9.58 -3.76 11.24
CA ASP A 62 -10.99 -4.05 11.53
C ASP A 62 -11.68 -4.82 10.38
N TYR A 63 -11.16 -4.73 9.13
CA TYR A 63 -11.83 -5.31 7.95
C TYR A 63 -10.91 -6.07 6.97
N PHE A 64 -9.60 -5.98 7.12
CA PHE A 64 -8.62 -6.66 6.28
C PHE A 64 -7.64 -7.43 7.16
N GLN A 65 -7.87 -8.74 7.26
CA GLN A 65 -7.13 -9.67 8.12
C GLN A 65 -5.95 -10.31 7.40
N THR A 66 -5.03 -10.90 8.17
CA THR A 66 -3.86 -11.62 7.65
C THR A 66 -4.22 -12.65 6.58
N TYR A 67 -5.26 -13.47 6.79
CA TYR A 67 -5.64 -14.50 5.81
C TYR A 67 -6.08 -13.90 4.46
N GLN A 68 -6.65 -12.69 4.46
CA GLN A 68 -7.01 -12.01 3.22
C GLN A 68 -5.76 -11.56 2.48
N PHE A 69 -4.78 -10.98 3.19
CA PHE A 69 -3.48 -10.65 2.63
C PHE A 69 -2.76 -11.87 2.03
N GLU A 70 -2.76 -12.99 2.76
CA GLU A 70 -2.18 -14.25 2.27
C GLU A 70 -2.91 -14.76 1.02
N ASN A 71 -4.22 -14.60 0.94
CA ASN A 71 -5.01 -14.99 -0.24
C ASN A 71 -4.72 -14.10 -1.46
N LEU A 72 -4.63 -12.78 -1.28
CA LEU A 72 -4.33 -11.84 -2.38
C LEU A 72 -2.97 -12.15 -3.04
N PHE A 73 -1.98 -12.55 -2.23
CA PHE A 73 -0.60 -12.78 -2.64
C PHE A 73 -0.15 -14.22 -2.39
N SER A 74 -1.01 -15.18 -2.75
CA SER A 74 -0.83 -16.61 -2.43
C SER A 74 0.41 -17.26 -3.05
N LYS A 75 1.08 -16.59 -4.01
CA LYS A 75 2.28 -17.10 -4.68
C LYS A 75 3.57 -16.34 -4.34
N ARG A 76 3.52 -15.27 -3.53
CA ARG A 76 4.68 -14.41 -3.23
C ARG A 76 5.84 -15.12 -2.51
N ASN A 77 5.54 -16.19 -1.76
CA ASN A 77 6.51 -16.97 -0.99
C ASN A 77 6.79 -18.36 -1.60
N THR A 78 6.42 -18.57 -2.87
CA THR A 78 6.81 -19.79 -3.57
C THR A 78 8.32 -19.81 -3.84
N PRO A 79 8.98 -20.98 -3.94
CA PRO A 79 10.44 -21.05 -4.11
C PRO A 79 11.00 -20.36 -5.35
N ILE A 80 10.16 -20.07 -6.35
CA ILE A 80 10.55 -19.38 -7.58
C ILE A 80 10.29 -17.87 -7.54
N ALA A 81 9.71 -17.35 -6.44
CA ALA A 81 9.58 -15.93 -6.25
C ALA A 81 10.94 -15.31 -5.85
N HIS A 82 11.09 -14.00 -6.07
CA HIS A 82 12.37 -13.31 -5.90
C HIS A 82 12.48 -12.56 -4.56
N ALA A 83 11.37 -12.40 -3.85
CA ALA A 83 11.29 -11.73 -2.54
C ALA A 83 10.70 -12.65 -1.45
N VAL A 84 11.04 -13.94 -1.48
CA VAL A 84 10.52 -14.95 -0.54
C VAL A 84 10.82 -14.54 0.91
N GLY A 85 9.76 -14.46 1.73
CA GLY A 85 9.86 -14.12 3.15
C GLY A 85 10.08 -12.64 3.44
N PHE A 86 10.20 -11.79 2.42
CA PHE A 86 10.36 -10.34 2.60
C PHE A 86 9.03 -9.66 2.95
N TRP A 87 7.95 -9.99 2.23
CA TRP A 87 6.66 -9.31 2.37
C TRP A 87 5.72 -10.01 3.36
N ASP A 88 5.27 -9.26 4.36
CA ASP A 88 4.33 -9.76 5.37
C ASP A 88 3.24 -8.74 5.71
N TYR A 89 2.13 -9.25 6.24
CA TYR A 89 0.95 -8.46 6.63
C TYR A 89 1.26 -7.46 7.75
N HIS A 90 2.08 -7.83 8.73
CA HIS A 90 2.39 -6.98 9.86
C HIS A 90 3.21 -5.76 9.42
N SER A 91 4.16 -5.92 8.50
CA SER A 91 4.87 -4.83 7.84
C SER A 91 3.92 -3.88 7.09
N PHE A 92 2.90 -4.41 6.41
CA PHE A 92 1.88 -3.58 5.75
C PHE A 92 1.06 -2.77 6.75
N ILE A 93 0.56 -3.38 7.83
CA ILE A 93 -0.24 -2.69 8.86
C ILE A 93 0.60 -1.64 9.61
N ASN A 94 1.85 -1.95 9.97
CA ASN A 94 2.75 -0.98 10.62
C ASN A 94 3.11 0.18 9.71
N ALA A 95 3.20 -0.05 8.40
CA ALA A 95 3.35 1.03 7.44
C ALA A 95 2.08 1.88 7.38
N ALA A 96 0.92 1.23 7.28
CA ALA A 96 -0.38 1.88 7.16
C ALA A 96 -0.75 2.71 8.39
N SER A 97 -0.35 2.32 9.59
CA SER A 97 -0.68 3.05 10.83
C SER A 97 -0.16 4.50 10.86
N LEU A 98 0.85 4.82 10.04
CA LEU A 98 1.32 6.20 9.85
C LEU A 98 0.37 7.05 9.01
N PHE A 99 -0.42 6.42 8.13
CA PHE A 99 -1.27 7.07 7.12
C PHE A 99 -2.76 6.87 7.37
N GLU A 100 -3.17 5.93 8.22
CA GLU A 100 -4.56 5.77 8.67
C GLU A 100 -5.13 7.06 9.30
N PRO A 101 -4.39 7.82 10.15
CA PRO A 101 -4.85 9.11 10.63
C PRO A 101 -5.01 10.17 9.54
N LEU A 102 -4.45 9.94 8.35
CA LEU A 102 -4.53 10.82 7.19
C LEU A 102 -5.61 10.40 6.18
N GLY A 103 -6.24 9.25 6.37
CA GLY A 103 -7.36 8.78 5.55
C GLY A 103 -7.11 7.48 4.78
N PHE A 104 -5.89 6.96 4.74
CA PHE A 104 -5.57 5.72 4.00
C PHE A 104 -6.31 4.53 4.58
N GLY A 105 -7.22 3.90 3.83
CA GLY A 105 -8.04 2.79 4.31
C GLY A 105 -9.06 3.19 5.40
N THR A 106 -9.13 4.47 5.77
CA THR A 106 -9.99 4.98 6.84
C THR A 106 -11.00 6.00 6.34
N THR A 107 -11.00 6.33 5.05
CA THR A 107 -11.95 7.27 4.42
C THR A 107 -13.22 6.58 3.93
N GLY A 108 -14.38 7.22 4.15
CA GLY A 108 -15.67 6.74 3.67
C GLY A 108 -16.27 5.64 4.55
N ASN A 109 -17.15 4.82 3.96
CA ASN A 109 -17.75 3.67 4.63
C ASN A 109 -16.90 2.41 4.42
N LYS A 110 -17.25 1.31 5.11
CA LYS A 110 -16.53 0.02 5.00
C LYS A 110 -16.30 -0.42 3.55
N THR A 111 -17.27 -0.26 2.67
CA THR A 111 -17.12 -0.62 1.25
C THR A 111 -16.06 0.24 0.56
N THR A 112 -16.09 1.56 0.73
CA THR A 112 -15.07 2.47 0.18
C THR A 112 -13.68 2.14 0.72
N GLN A 113 -13.57 1.87 2.02
CA GLN A 113 -12.31 1.47 2.68
C GLN A 113 -11.75 0.17 2.09
N MET A 114 -12.58 -0.86 1.93
CA MET A 114 -12.19 -2.13 1.32
C MET A 114 -11.80 -1.97 -0.16
N MET A 115 -12.54 -1.14 -0.91
CA MET A 115 -12.23 -0.83 -2.31
C MET A 115 -10.89 -0.09 -2.43
N GLU A 116 -10.59 0.85 -1.53
CA GLU A 116 -9.31 1.56 -1.54
C GLU A 116 -8.14 0.61 -1.30
N ILE A 117 -8.26 -0.28 -0.31
CA ILE A 117 -7.23 -1.29 -0.05
C ILE A 117 -7.08 -2.24 -1.24
N ALA A 118 -8.17 -2.67 -1.85
CA ALA A 118 -8.14 -3.49 -3.07
C ALA A 118 -7.43 -2.74 -4.22
N ALA A 119 -7.71 -1.44 -4.39
CA ALA A 119 -7.10 -0.62 -5.43
C ALA A 119 -5.60 -0.43 -5.21
N PHE A 120 -5.21 0.00 -4.02
CA PHE A 120 -3.81 0.16 -3.63
C PHE A 120 -3.03 -1.14 -3.81
N LEU A 121 -3.55 -2.25 -3.27
CA LEU A 121 -2.91 -3.56 -3.40
C LEU A 121 -2.93 -4.05 -4.84
N GLY A 122 -3.94 -3.71 -5.65
CA GLY A 122 -3.98 -4.03 -7.08
C GLY A 122 -2.84 -3.39 -7.86
N HIS A 123 -2.51 -2.13 -7.56
CA HIS A 123 -1.30 -1.47 -8.08
C HIS A 123 -0.04 -2.19 -7.61
N VAL A 124 0.07 -2.48 -6.31
CA VAL A 124 1.22 -3.20 -5.73
C VAL A 124 1.42 -4.54 -6.44
N GLY A 125 0.37 -5.35 -6.53
CA GLY A 125 0.39 -6.67 -7.15
C GLY A 125 0.84 -6.59 -8.60
N SER A 126 0.27 -5.67 -9.38
CA SER A 126 0.64 -5.49 -10.77
C SER A 126 2.11 -5.07 -10.96
N LYS A 127 2.62 -4.16 -10.12
CA LYS A 127 3.99 -3.62 -10.27
C LYS A 127 5.09 -4.52 -9.74
N THR A 128 4.74 -5.53 -8.94
CA THR A 128 5.69 -6.46 -8.32
C THR A 128 5.45 -7.90 -8.77
N SER A 129 4.60 -8.12 -9.79
CA SER A 129 4.23 -9.45 -10.25
C SER A 129 5.35 -10.10 -11.07
N CYS A 130 5.55 -11.40 -10.85
CA CYS A 130 6.27 -12.29 -11.76
C CYS A 130 5.35 -13.34 -12.40
N GLY A 131 4.04 -13.14 -12.32
CA GLY A 131 3.05 -14.04 -12.90
C GLY A 131 3.07 -14.01 -14.42
N TYR A 132 3.14 -15.18 -15.03
CA TYR A 132 3.05 -15.37 -16.48
C TYR A 132 1.73 -16.08 -16.85
N GLY A 133 1.37 -16.11 -18.13
CA GLY A 133 0.02 -16.50 -18.58
C GLY A 133 -0.46 -17.89 -18.13
N VAL A 134 0.45 -18.83 -17.88
CA VAL A 134 0.13 -20.19 -17.39
C VAL A 134 0.69 -20.47 -15.99
N ALA A 135 0.97 -19.42 -15.21
CA ALA A 135 1.47 -19.57 -13.86
C ALA A 135 0.42 -20.25 -12.95
N THR A 136 0.89 -21.11 -12.04
CA THR A 136 0.01 -21.80 -11.10
C THR A 136 -0.75 -20.78 -10.23
N GLY A 137 -2.08 -20.93 -10.14
CA GLY A 137 -2.95 -19.97 -9.46
C GLY A 137 -3.35 -18.76 -10.30
N GLY A 138 -2.91 -18.69 -11.56
CA GLY A 138 -3.15 -17.57 -12.47
C GLY A 138 -2.17 -16.41 -12.22
N PRO A 139 -1.92 -15.55 -13.23
CA PRO A 139 -0.90 -14.50 -13.15
C PRO A 139 -1.15 -13.44 -12.06
N LEU A 140 -2.40 -13.25 -11.64
CA LEU A 140 -2.81 -12.21 -10.70
C LEU A 140 -2.53 -12.55 -9.22
N ALA A 141 -2.21 -13.82 -8.92
CA ALA A 141 -1.85 -14.28 -7.59
C ALA A 141 -0.37 -14.08 -7.23
N TRP A 142 0.43 -13.59 -8.19
CA TRP A 142 1.89 -13.47 -8.13
C TRP A 142 2.39 -12.06 -7.80
N GLY A 143 1.51 -11.18 -7.33
CA GLY A 143 1.93 -9.90 -6.75
C GLY A 143 2.90 -10.09 -5.58
N LEU A 144 3.71 -9.08 -5.31
CA LEU A 144 4.79 -9.09 -4.31
C LEU A 144 5.87 -10.15 -4.57
N CYS A 145 6.05 -10.56 -5.82
CA CYS A 145 7.10 -11.50 -6.19
C CYS A 145 8.49 -10.85 -6.21
N TYR A 146 8.56 -9.57 -6.54
CA TYR A 146 9.79 -8.75 -6.51
C TYR A 146 9.71 -7.68 -5.42
N ASN A 147 10.87 -7.25 -4.91
CA ASN A 147 11.01 -6.05 -4.08
C ASN A 147 11.92 -4.97 -4.71
N HIS A 148 12.60 -5.31 -5.79
CA HIS A 148 13.40 -4.39 -6.60
C HIS A 148 13.42 -4.83 -8.07
N GLU A 149 13.86 -3.92 -8.94
CA GLU A 149 14.05 -4.14 -10.37
C GLU A 149 15.26 -5.03 -10.62
N MET A 150 15.05 -6.21 -11.22
CA MET A 150 16.10 -7.21 -11.44
C MET A 150 17.12 -6.84 -12.53
N SER A 151 16.69 -6.06 -13.53
CA SER A 151 17.53 -5.66 -14.67
C SER A 151 17.38 -4.16 -14.97
N PRO A 152 17.92 -3.28 -14.11
CA PRO A 152 17.83 -1.83 -14.31
C PRO A 152 18.45 -1.40 -15.64
N ALA A 153 17.72 -0.58 -16.41
CA ALA A 153 18.24 -0.06 -17.69
C ALA A 153 19.33 1.02 -17.50
N GLN A 154 19.37 1.65 -16.33
CA GLN A 154 20.27 2.75 -15.98
C GLN A 154 20.32 2.91 -14.45
N THR A 155 21.13 3.86 -13.97
CA THR A 155 21.20 4.22 -12.54
C THR A 155 20.04 5.09 -12.07
N TYR A 156 19.25 5.63 -13.00
CA TYR A 156 18.14 6.57 -12.74
C TYR A 156 18.59 7.80 -11.94
N CYS A 157 19.76 8.32 -12.24
CA CYS A 157 20.21 9.61 -11.74
C CYS A 157 19.83 10.72 -12.74
N ASP A 158 19.06 11.71 -12.29
CA ASP A 158 18.76 12.92 -13.08
C ASP A 158 19.52 14.13 -12.52
N ASP A 159 20.54 14.57 -13.26
CA ASP A 159 21.38 15.73 -12.96
C ASP A 159 20.61 17.05 -12.92
N TYR A 160 19.41 17.13 -13.50
CA TYR A 160 18.55 18.30 -13.37
C TYR A 160 18.25 18.62 -11.90
N TYR A 161 18.14 17.59 -11.06
CA TYR A 161 17.82 17.71 -9.64
C TYR A 161 19.04 17.82 -8.73
N LYS A 162 20.27 17.97 -9.25
CA LYS A 162 21.51 17.95 -8.45
C LYS A 162 21.59 18.99 -7.32
N LEU A 163 20.83 20.08 -7.40
CA LEU A 163 20.81 21.14 -6.38
C LEU A 163 19.87 20.83 -5.21
N THR A 164 18.87 19.95 -5.42
CA THR A 164 17.89 19.58 -4.39
C THR A 164 18.08 18.14 -3.93
N TYR A 165 18.36 17.23 -4.86
CA TYR A 165 18.55 15.80 -4.63
C TYR A 165 19.78 15.32 -5.43
N PRO A 166 21.00 15.70 -5.02
CA PRO A 166 22.22 15.23 -5.68
C PRO A 166 22.29 13.70 -5.67
N CYS A 167 22.74 13.12 -6.78
CA CYS A 167 22.99 11.70 -6.83
C CYS A 167 24.21 11.34 -5.99
N THR A 168 24.04 10.45 -5.03
CA THR A 168 25.11 10.02 -4.14
C THR A 168 26.06 9.08 -4.88
N PRO A 169 27.39 9.29 -4.81
CA PRO A 169 28.34 8.40 -5.48
C PRO A 169 28.16 6.94 -5.06
N GLY A 170 27.96 6.05 -6.04
CA GLY A 170 27.74 4.62 -5.82
C GLY A 170 26.30 4.23 -5.49
N ALA A 171 25.40 5.19 -5.28
CA ALA A 171 23.98 4.93 -5.12
C ALA A 171 23.29 4.80 -6.49
N GLU A 172 22.34 3.87 -6.59
CA GLU A 172 21.52 3.65 -7.79
C GLU A 172 20.04 3.73 -7.43
N TYR A 173 19.25 4.43 -8.24
CA TYR A 173 17.86 4.80 -7.96
C TYR A 173 16.85 4.04 -8.84
N TYR A 174 17.17 2.78 -9.16
CA TYR A 174 16.26 1.87 -9.87
C TYR A 174 15.01 1.53 -9.04
N GLY A 175 14.04 0.85 -9.66
CA GLY A 175 12.75 0.56 -9.04
C GLY A 175 12.88 -0.27 -7.77
N ARG A 176 12.43 0.24 -6.61
CA ARG A 176 12.32 -0.53 -5.36
C ARG A 176 10.99 -0.31 -4.65
N GLY A 177 10.55 -1.33 -3.91
CA GLY A 177 9.39 -1.29 -3.03
C GLY A 177 8.07 -1.74 -3.66
N ALA A 178 6.99 -1.63 -2.91
CA ALA A 178 5.69 -2.21 -3.26
C ALA A 178 4.98 -1.46 -4.40
N ILE A 179 5.06 -0.13 -4.41
CA ILE A 179 4.87 0.70 -5.60
C ILE A 179 6.26 1.25 -5.93
N PRO A 180 6.93 0.73 -6.97
CA PRO A 180 8.32 1.04 -7.23
C PRO A 180 8.59 2.56 -7.32
N ILE A 181 9.62 2.98 -6.59
CA ILE A 181 10.18 4.33 -6.65
C ILE A 181 11.41 4.31 -7.54
N TYR A 182 11.46 5.25 -8.47
CA TYR A 182 12.56 5.47 -9.41
C TYR A 182 13.07 6.89 -9.25
N TRP A 183 14.31 7.12 -9.63
CA TRP A 183 14.95 8.44 -9.70
C TRP A 183 15.33 9.08 -8.37
N ASN A 184 16.54 9.67 -8.32
CA ASN A 184 17.10 10.39 -7.17
C ASN A 184 16.12 11.36 -6.50
N TYR A 185 15.37 12.14 -7.29
CA TYR A 185 14.44 13.12 -6.75
C TYR A 185 13.24 12.52 -6.02
N ASN A 186 12.77 11.31 -6.42
CA ASN A 186 11.70 10.65 -5.69
C ASN A 186 12.22 9.93 -4.45
N TYR A 187 13.43 9.36 -4.50
CA TYR A 187 14.09 8.81 -3.31
C TYR A 187 14.35 9.90 -2.27
N GLY A 188 14.83 11.08 -2.69
CA GLY A 188 15.01 12.24 -1.83
C GLY A 188 13.68 12.70 -1.20
N ALA A 189 12.64 12.92 -2.02
CA ALA A 189 11.33 13.34 -1.51
C ALA A 189 10.69 12.30 -0.56
N ALA A 190 10.79 11.01 -0.88
CA ALA A 190 10.33 9.94 0.00
C ALA A 190 11.13 9.91 1.31
N GLY A 191 12.44 10.10 1.23
CA GLY A 191 13.33 10.12 2.38
C GLY A 191 13.03 11.26 3.34
N GLU A 192 12.79 12.46 2.82
CA GLU A 192 12.36 13.61 3.63
C GLU A 192 11.01 13.36 4.32
N ALA A 193 10.03 12.83 3.58
CA ALA A 193 8.69 12.57 4.11
C ALA A 193 8.69 11.49 5.19
N LEU A 194 9.46 10.42 4.99
CA LEU A 194 9.57 9.28 5.91
C LEU A 194 10.65 9.49 6.98
N LYS A 195 11.44 10.56 6.89
CA LYS A 195 12.59 10.86 7.75
C LYS A 195 13.63 9.74 7.76
N VAL A 196 13.91 9.19 6.58
CA VAL A 196 14.92 8.15 6.33
C VAL A 196 15.84 8.65 5.23
N ASN A 197 17.15 8.45 5.35
CA ASN A 197 18.11 8.92 4.34
C ASN A 197 18.12 8.05 3.08
N LEU A 198 17.03 8.09 2.31
CA LEU A 198 16.85 7.27 1.11
C LEU A 198 17.62 7.78 -0.11
N LEU A 199 18.12 9.02 -0.08
CA LEU A 199 18.94 9.56 -1.15
C LEU A 199 20.34 8.95 -1.14
N ASP A 200 20.95 8.82 0.04
CA ASP A 200 22.26 8.17 0.21
C ASP A 200 22.15 6.65 0.36
N HIS A 201 21.04 6.15 0.92
CA HIS A 201 20.79 4.73 1.18
C HIS A 201 19.50 4.23 0.53
N PRO A 202 19.39 4.24 -0.81
CA PRO A 202 18.21 3.75 -1.51
C PRO A 202 17.92 2.25 -1.27
N GLU A 203 18.94 1.47 -0.92
CA GLU A 203 18.86 0.05 -0.59
C GLU A 203 18.01 -0.26 0.65
N TYR A 204 17.73 0.72 1.51
CA TYR A 204 16.88 0.48 2.69
C TYR A 204 15.46 0.06 2.30
N ILE A 205 14.96 0.49 1.13
CA ILE A 205 13.64 0.09 0.63
C ILE A 205 13.58 -1.42 0.35
N GLU A 206 14.65 -2.03 -0.15
CA GLU A 206 14.68 -3.48 -0.45
C GLU A 206 15.12 -4.35 0.73
N GLN A 207 15.52 -3.74 1.86
CA GLN A 207 15.95 -4.42 3.09
C GLN A 207 14.88 -4.41 4.19
N ASN A 208 13.89 -3.50 4.12
CA ASN A 208 12.86 -3.34 5.14
C ASN A 208 11.47 -3.25 4.50
N ALA A 209 10.67 -4.30 4.65
CA ALA A 209 9.32 -4.38 4.06
C ALA A 209 8.35 -3.33 4.64
N THR A 210 8.47 -2.97 5.92
CA THR A 210 7.66 -1.88 6.49
C THR A 210 8.00 -0.56 5.81
N LEU A 211 9.29 -0.23 5.62
CA LEU A 211 9.72 0.98 4.91
C LEU A 211 9.28 0.95 3.44
N ALA A 212 9.35 -0.20 2.78
CA ALA A 212 8.89 -0.38 1.41
C ALA A 212 7.38 -0.10 1.24
N PHE A 213 6.56 -0.57 2.18
CA PHE A 213 5.14 -0.24 2.21
C PHE A 213 4.90 1.23 2.58
N GLN A 214 5.67 1.80 3.51
CA GLN A 214 5.55 3.23 3.85
C GLN A 214 5.81 4.12 2.64
N ALA A 215 6.83 3.80 1.84
CA ALA A 215 7.16 4.53 0.63
C ALA A 215 6.05 4.40 -0.43
N ALA A 216 5.46 3.21 -0.56
CA ALA A 216 4.32 2.99 -1.46
C ALA A 216 3.05 3.74 -1.02
N ILE A 217 2.70 3.69 0.26
CA ILE A 217 1.54 4.40 0.81
C ILE A 217 1.76 5.91 0.76
N TRP A 218 2.97 6.39 1.05
CA TRP A 218 3.32 7.80 0.85
C TRP A 218 3.08 8.25 -0.58
N LYS A 219 3.52 7.46 -1.57
CA LYS A 219 3.28 7.75 -3.00
C LYS A 219 1.79 7.73 -3.36
N TRP A 220 0.99 6.87 -2.74
CA TRP A 220 -0.47 6.85 -2.90
C TRP A 220 -1.17 8.09 -2.31
N MET A 221 -0.70 8.53 -1.15
CA MET A 221 -1.27 9.65 -0.39
C MET A 221 -0.75 11.03 -0.82
N THR A 222 0.32 11.10 -1.62
CA THR A 222 1.01 12.35 -1.93
C THR A 222 0.75 12.80 -3.37
N PRO A 223 0.22 14.01 -3.59
CA PRO A 223 0.13 14.59 -4.92
C PRO A 223 1.52 14.87 -5.51
N ILE A 224 1.73 14.54 -6.79
CA ILE A 224 2.98 14.83 -7.50
C ILE A 224 3.20 16.34 -7.66
N LYS A 225 2.11 17.08 -7.91
CA LYS A 225 2.10 18.54 -8.02
C LYS A 225 1.00 19.11 -7.13
N LYS A 226 1.20 20.31 -6.61
CA LYS A 226 0.24 21.00 -5.73
C LYS A 226 -1.17 21.14 -6.33
N SER A 227 -1.29 21.23 -7.65
CA SER A 227 -2.57 21.37 -8.36
C SER A 227 -3.19 20.02 -8.78
N GLN A 228 -2.54 18.90 -8.50
CA GLN A 228 -3.03 17.56 -8.80
C GLN A 228 -3.59 16.91 -7.52
N PRO A 229 -4.54 15.96 -7.64
CA PRO A 229 -4.93 15.13 -6.52
C PRO A 229 -3.86 14.08 -6.18
N SER A 230 -3.93 13.53 -4.98
CA SER A 230 -3.29 12.25 -4.66
C SER A 230 -4.07 11.10 -5.27
N ALA A 231 -3.46 9.91 -5.38
CA ALA A 231 -4.19 8.72 -5.82
C ALA A 231 -5.30 8.37 -4.80
N HIS A 232 -5.04 8.55 -3.51
CA HIS A 232 -6.05 8.50 -2.45
C HIS A 232 -7.26 9.39 -2.75
N ASP A 233 -7.04 10.70 -2.89
CA ASP A 233 -8.12 11.67 -3.07
C ASP A 233 -8.92 11.45 -4.35
N ALA A 234 -8.23 11.04 -5.42
CA ALA A 234 -8.86 10.69 -6.69
C ALA A 234 -9.72 9.43 -6.59
N PHE A 235 -9.31 8.45 -5.79
CA PHE A 235 -10.03 7.19 -5.61
C PHE A 235 -11.24 7.31 -4.68
N VAL A 236 -11.05 7.91 -3.50
CA VAL A 236 -12.10 8.02 -2.47
C VAL A 236 -13.11 9.15 -2.74
N GLY A 237 -12.90 9.93 -3.81
CA GLY A 237 -13.83 10.97 -4.27
C GLY A 237 -13.69 12.32 -3.55
N ASN A 238 -12.57 12.57 -2.87
CA ASN A 238 -12.27 13.89 -2.28
C ASN A 238 -11.90 14.92 -3.35
N TRP A 239 -11.31 14.46 -4.45
CA TRP A 239 -10.93 15.30 -5.56
C TRP A 239 -12.15 15.70 -6.40
N LYS A 240 -12.29 17.01 -6.65
CA LYS A 240 -13.26 17.56 -7.58
C LYS A 240 -12.56 17.94 -8.88
N PRO A 241 -12.85 17.28 -10.00
CA PRO A 241 -12.26 17.63 -11.30
C PRO A 241 -12.52 19.08 -11.66
N THR A 242 -11.49 19.76 -12.15
CA THR A 242 -11.63 21.09 -12.74
C THR A 242 -12.23 21.00 -14.15
N LYS A 243 -12.57 22.15 -14.75
CA LYS A 243 -13.00 22.20 -16.15
C LYS A 243 -11.93 21.58 -17.09
N ASN A 244 -10.66 21.83 -16.81
CA ASN A 244 -9.56 21.26 -17.59
C ASN A 244 -9.45 19.74 -17.40
N ASP A 245 -9.80 19.22 -16.23
CA ASP A 245 -9.82 17.77 -16.02
C ASP A 245 -10.94 17.12 -16.81
N THR A 246 -12.15 17.70 -16.77
CA THR A 246 -13.30 17.19 -17.51
C THR A 246 -13.11 17.25 -19.04
N MET A 247 -12.46 18.31 -19.55
CA MET A 247 -12.15 18.42 -20.99
C MET A 247 -11.11 17.39 -21.46
N GLU A 248 -10.29 16.90 -20.52
CA GLU A 248 -9.25 15.90 -20.75
C GLU A 248 -9.70 14.49 -20.32
N ASN A 249 -11.02 14.30 -20.19
CA ASN A 249 -11.70 13.07 -19.76
C ASN A 249 -11.26 12.52 -18.40
N ARG A 250 -10.58 13.31 -17.56
CA ARG A 250 -10.13 12.86 -16.24
C ARG A 250 -11.28 12.89 -15.24
N VAL A 251 -11.65 11.71 -14.74
CA VAL A 251 -12.75 11.51 -13.79
C VAL A 251 -12.26 10.80 -12.51
N PRO A 252 -12.86 11.05 -11.33
CA PRO A 252 -12.48 10.37 -10.10
C PRO A 252 -12.74 8.86 -10.21
N GLY A 253 -11.84 8.04 -9.66
CA GLY A 253 -11.93 6.58 -9.75
C GLY A 253 -10.57 5.90 -9.93
N PHE A 254 -10.61 4.59 -10.18
CA PHE A 254 -9.40 3.77 -10.34
C PHE A 254 -8.55 4.21 -11.53
N GLY A 255 -9.18 4.62 -12.64
CA GLY A 255 -8.51 5.19 -13.80
C GLY A 255 -7.62 6.39 -13.47
N ALA A 256 -8.13 7.34 -12.69
CA ALA A 256 -7.35 8.50 -12.27
C ALA A 256 -6.13 8.13 -11.43
N THR A 257 -6.20 7.07 -10.62
CA THR A 257 -5.04 6.59 -9.86
C THR A 257 -3.91 6.10 -10.76
N MET A 258 -4.23 5.38 -11.84
CA MET A 258 -3.26 4.97 -12.86
C MET A 258 -2.67 6.18 -13.58
N ASN A 259 -3.49 7.19 -13.88
CA ASN A 259 -3.04 8.41 -14.52
C ASN A 259 -2.08 9.22 -13.65
N ILE A 260 -2.40 9.37 -12.35
CA ILE A 260 -1.53 10.05 -11.39
C ILE A 260 -0.20 9.32 -11.24
N LEU A 261 -0.22 8.00 -11.10
CA LEU A 261 0.98 7.23 -10.80
C LEU A 261 1.86 6.93 -12.03
N TYR A 262 1.25 6.70 -13.20
CA TYR A 262 1.93 6.17 -14.39
C TYR A 262 1.42 6.76 -15.71
N GLY A 263 0.73 7.90 -15.70
CA GLY A 263 -0.05 8.40 -16.84
C GLY A 263 0.66 8.38 -18.18
N GLU A 264 1.95 8.72 -18.23
CA GLU A 264 2.75 8.73 -19.47
C GLU A 264 2.86 7.37 -20.17
N GLY A 265 2.75 6.26 -19.44
CA GLY A 265 2.97 4.92 -19.98
C GLY A 265 1.72 4.05 -20.11
N VAL A 266 0.58 4.49 -19.55
CA VAL A 266 -0.62 3.63 -19.46
C VAL A 266 -1.94 4.34 -19.80
N CYS A 267 -1.96 5.67 -19.99
CA CYS A 267 -3.21 6.44 -20.18
C CYS A 267 -3.24 7.21 -21.49
N GLY A 268 -4.44 7.46 -22.01
CA GLY A 268 -4.65 8.27 -23.23
C GLY A 268 -4.24 7.58 -24.53
N GLN A 269 -4.17 6.25 -24.53
CA GLN A 269 -3.71 5.42 -25.64
C GLN A 269 -4.63 4.22 -25.89
N GLY A 270 -5.88 4.28 -25.42
CA GLY A 270 -6.84 3.17 -25.49
C GLY A 270 -6.54 2.05 -24.48
N ASP A 271 -7.21 0.91 -24.66
CA ASP A 271 -6.99 -0.27 -23.82
C ASP A 271 -5.66 -0.96 -24.17
N VAL A 272 -4.65 -0.78 -23.32
CA VAL A 272 -3.32 -1.38 -23.48
C VAL A 272 -3.01 -2.40 -22.40
N ASP A 273 -2.16 -3.37 -22.71
CA ASP A 273 -1.80 -4.47 -21.80
C ASP A 273 -1.23 -3.97 -20.46
N SER A 274 -0.42 -2.91 -20.47
CA SER A 274 0.17 -2.32 -19.26
C SER A 274 -0.90 -1.79 -18.29
N MET A 275 -1.98 -1.21 -18.81
CA MET A 275 -3.13 -0.74 -18.03
C MET A 275 -4.02 -1.92 -17.62
N ASN A 276 -4.36 -2.79 -18.57
CA ASN A 276 -5.23 -3.93 -18.35
C ASN A 276 -4.68 -4.90 -17.29
N ASN A 277 -3.36 -5.04 -17.19
CA ASN A 277 -2.72 -5.79 -16.12
C ASN A 277 -3.03 -5.19 -14.73
N ILE A 278 -2.98 -3.86 -14.57
CA ILE A 278 -3.30 -3.18 -13.30
C ILE A 278 -4.78 -3.35 -12.96
N VAL A 279 -5.65 -3.13 -13.96
CA VAL A 279 -7.11 -3.32 -13.82
C VAL A 279 -7.45 -4.75 -13.42
N SER A 280 -6.82 -5.74 -14.04
CA SER A 280 -7.08 -7.16 -13.75
C SER A 280 -6.74 -7.51 -12.30
N HIS A 281 -5.62 -7.01 -11.76
CA HIS A 281 -5.27 -7.22 -10.35
C HIS A 281 -6.31 -6.59 -9.42
N TYR A 282 -6.75 -5.36 -9.69
CA TYR A 282 -7.78 -4.70 -8.89
C TYR A 282 -9.10 -5.48 -8.89
N LEU A 283 -9.60 -5.88 -10.06
CA LEU A 283 -10.85 -6.66 -10.16
C LEU A 283 -10.73 -8.01 -9.44
N TYR A 284 -9.59 -8.69 -9.59
CA TYR A 284 -9.34 -9.95 -8.91
C TYR A 284 -9.31 -9.78 -7.38
N TYR A 285 -8.72 -8.71 -6.88
CA TYR A 285 -8.65 -8.44 -5.44
C TYR A 285 -9.98 -8.00 -4.85
N LEU A 286 -10.82 -7.28 -5.61
CA LEU A 286 -12.21 -7.02 -5.19
C LEU A 286 -13.00 -8.30 -4.95
N ASP A 287 -12.84 -9.30 -5.82
CA ASP A 287 -13.53 -10.59 -5.66
C ASP A 287 -13.01 -11.36 -4.45
N LEU A 288 -11.68 -11.44 -4.28
CA LEU A 288 -11.08 -12.13 -3.14
C LEU A 288 -11.41 -11.49 -1.79
N LEU A 289 -11.63 -10.18 -1.76
CA LEU A 289 -12.08 -9.45 -0.57
C LEU A 289 -13.60 -9.53 -0.34
N GLY A 290 -14.35 -10.17 -1.24
CA GLY A 290 -15.81 -10.28 -1.15
C GLY A 290 -16.55 -8.96 -1.40
N VAL A 291 -15.89 -7.98 -2.04
CA VAL A 291 -16.50 -6.70 -2.43
C VAL A 291 -17.26 -6.84 -3.74
N GLY A 292 -16.69 -7.64 -4.67
CA GLY A 292 -17.23 -7.89 -6.00
C GLY A 292 -16.74 -6.90 -7.05
N ARG A 293 -16.22 -7.43 -8.16
CA ARG A 293 -15.69 -6.65 -9.30
C ARG A 293 -16.70 -5.71 -9.94
N GLU A 294 -18.00 -5.98 -9.81
CA GLU A 294 -19.08 -5.12 -10.32
C GLU A 294 -19.10 -3.74 -9.68
N ARG A 295 -18.50 -3.58 -8.49
CA ARG A 295 -18.37 -2.30 -7.80
C ARG A 295 -17.24 -1.42 -8.35
N ALA A 296 -16.41 -1.94 -9.25
CA ALA A 296 -15.27 -1.22 -9.80
C ALA A 296 -15.65 -0.01 -10.67
N GLY A 297 -16.94 0.09 -11.07
CA GLY A 297 -17.49 1.19 -11.85
C GLY A 297 -17.52 0.89 -13.34
N THR A 298 -17.95 1.90 -14.11
CA THR A 298 -17.95 1.87 -15.58
C THR A 298 -16.53 1.94 -16.14
N HIS A 299 -16.36 1.61 -17.41
CA HIS A 299 -15.03 1.55 -18.05
C HIS A 299 -14.26 2.87 -17.97
N ASP A 300 -14.93 4.03 -18.06
CA ASP A 300 -14.33 5.37 -17.95
C ASP A 300 -13.83 5.72 -16.54
N VAL A 301 -14.43 5.13 -15.50
CA VAL A 301 -14.04 5.27 -14.09
C VAL A 301 -12.95 4.25 -13.72
N LEU A 302 -13.06 3.04 -14.27
CA LEU A 302 -12.17 1.93 -14.02
C LEU A 302 -10.83 2.07 -14.73
N THR A 303 -10.84 2.59 -15.96
CA THR A 303 -9.65 2.66 -16.83
C THR A 303 -9.21 4.10 -17.04
N CYS A 304 -8.02 4.29 -17.59
CA CYS A 304 -7.55 5.58 -18.06
C CYS A 304 -7.31 5.62 -19.58
N ALA A 305 -7.97 4.72 -20.33
CA ALA A 305 -7.82 4.56 -21.76
C ALA A 305 -7.95 5.90 -22.52
N GLU A 306 -8.99 6.66 -22.18
CA GLU A 306 -9.34 7.94 -22.82
C GLU A 306 -8.91 9.18 -22.02
N GLN A 307 -8.31 8.99 -20.84
CA GLN A 307 -7.89 10.09 -19.98
C GLN A 307 -6.53 10.62 -20.45
N ARG A 308 -6.43 11.93 -20.74
CA ARG A 308 -5.10 12.47 -21.03
C ARG A 308 -4.21 12.45 -19.79
N PRO A 309 -2.90 12.15 -19.94
CA PRO A 309 -1.96 12.14 -18.82
C PRO A 309 -1.93 13.47 -18.05
N PHE A 310 -1.87 13.41 -16.71
CA PHE A 310 -1.67 14.59 -15.87
C PHE A 310 -0.34 15.30 -16.12
N ASN A 311 0.68 14.53 -16.47
CA ASN A 311 2.04 14.99 -16.72
C ASN A 311 2.47 14.40 -18.08
N PRO A 312 2.00 14.93 -19.22
CA PRO A 312 2.37 14.40 -20.52
C PRO A 312 3.82 14.77 -20.86
N ASN A 313 4.55 13.83 -21.45
CA ASN A 313 5.91 14.09 -21.90
C ASN A 313 5.89 15.04 -23.10
N THR A 314 6.40 16.26 -22.92
CA THR A 314 6.31 17.35 -23.91
C THR A 314 7.02 17.03 -25.23
N LYS A 315 7.86 15.99 -25.28
CA LYS A 315 8.54 15.53 -26.51
C LYS A 315 7.65 14.74 -27.48
N LEU A 316 6.57 14.11 -27.01
CA LEU A 316 5.64 13.34 -27.85
C LEU A 316 4.41 14.16 -28.31
N ALA A 317 4.11 15.28 -27.63
CA ALA A 317 2.99 16.14 -27.99
C ALA A 317 3.26 17.05 -29.20
N ALA A 318 4.47 17.02 -29.76
CA ALA A 318 4.93 17.85 -30.87
C ALA A 318 5.23 17.06 -32.17
N SER A 319 4.85 15.77 -32.21
CA SER A 319 4.98 14.90 -33.39
C SER A 319 3.62 14.56 -33.99
#